data_AF-A0A7V4G7X0-F1
#
_entry.id   AF-A0A7V4G7X0-F1
#
_cell.length_a   1.000
_cell.length_b   1.000
_cell.length_c   1.000
_cell.angle_alpha   90.00
_cell.angle_beta   90.00
_cell.angle_gamma   90.00
#
_symmetry.space_group_name_H-M   'P 1'
#
loop_
_entity.id
_entity.type
_entity.pdbx_description
1 polymer ?
#
loop_
_entity_poly.entity_id
_entity_poly.type
_entity_poly.pdbx_seq_one_letter_code
_entity_poly.pdbx_strand_id
1 'polypeptide(L)' 'MKIQLVPTEMSAKIKVIGIGGAGGNAINDMIWSQMVGVDFIAANTDAMSLERNLAPIKIQLGTGVTRGLGAGGNPEVGR' A
#
# COMPACT_ATOMS: atom_id res chain seq x y z
N MET A 1 -24.07 32.13 17.13
CA MET A 1 -22.77 31.45 16.89
C MET A 1 -22.85 30.75 15.54
N LYS A 2 -22.11 31.22 14.52
CA LYS A 2 -22.08 30.58 13.20
C LYS A 2 -20.89 29.61 13.17
N ILE A 3 -21.15 28.34 12.92
CA ILE A 3 -20.12 27.33 12.68
C ILE A 3 -19.86 27.34 11.18
N GLN A 4 -18.68 27.80 10.77
CA GLN A 4 -18.25 27.75 9.37
C GLN A 4 -17.42 26.47 9.19
N LEU A 5 -17.92 25.53 8.38
CA LEU A 5 -17.15 24.34 8.01
C LEU A 5 -16.08 24.77 7.00
N VAL A 6 -14.81 24.46 7.29
CA VAL A 6 -13.70 24.73 6.37
C VAL A 6 -13.82 23.76 5.18
N PRO A 7 -13.83 24.24 3.92
CA PRO A 7 -13.92 23.38 2.76
C PRO A 7 -12.70 22.44 2.67
N THR A 8 -12.95 21.14 2.52
CA THR A 8 -11.92 20.08 2.47
C THR A 8 -10.99 20.16 1.25
N GLU A 9 -11.28 21.02 0.28
CA GLU A 9 -10.57 21.09 -1.01
C GLU A 9 -9.13 21.60 -0.92
N MET A 10 -8.72 22.21 0.20
CA MET A 10 -7.34 22.65 0.42
C MET A 10 -6.48 21.62 1.19
N SER A 11 -7.01 20.41 1.47
CA SER A 11 -6.24 19.39 2.19
C SER A 11 -5.25 18.66 1.27
N ALA A 12 -4.04 18.41 1.78
CA ALA A 12 -3.03 17.64 1.04
C ALA A 12 -3.50 16.19 0.85
N LYS A 13 -3.43 15.70 -0.39
CA LYS A 13 -3.74 14.29 -0.70
C LYS A 13 -2.53 13.43 -0.37
N ILE A 14 -2.59 12.68 0.73
CA ILE A 14 -1.49 11.82 1.20
C ILE A 14 -1.73 10.39 0.69
N LYS A 15 -0.69 9.80 0.09
CA LYS A 15 -0.68 8.39 -0.32
C LYS A 15 0.49 7.69 0.35
N VAL A 16 0.26 6.51 0.91
CA VAL A 16 1.31 5.68 1.50
C VAL A 16 1.37 4.37 0.74
N ILE A 17 2.56 4.05 0.22
CA ILE A 17 2.80 2.87 -0.60
C ILE A 17 3.75 1.94 0.15
N GLY A 18 3.24 0.77 0.52
CA GLY A 18 4.05 -0.31 1.11
C GLY A 18 4.58 -1.24 0.02
N ILE A 19 5.91 -1.33 -0.10
CA ILE A 19 6.57 -2.21 -1.08
C ILE A 19 7.10 -3.48 -0.39
N GLY A 20 6.86 -4.64 -1.00
CA GLY A 20 7.34 -5.93 -0.52
C GLY A 20 6.63 -6.42 0.76
N GLY A 21 7.15 -7.49 1.36
CA GLY A 21 6.53 -8.13 2.53
C GLY A 21 6.46 -7.21 3.76
N ALA A 22 7.59 -6.61 4.15
CA ALA A 22 7.65 -5.71 5.30
C ALA A 22 6.83 -4.43 5.09
N GLY A 23 6.91 -3.83 3.90
CA GLY A 23 6.10 -2.66 3.56
C GLY A 23 4.60 -2.97 3.58
N GLY A 24 4.19 -4.13 3.05
CA GLY A 24 2.81 -4.60 3.14
C GLY A 24 2.35 -4.82 4.59
N ASN A 25 3.20 -5.39 5.45
CA ASN A 25 2.88 -5.55 6.87
C ASN A 25 2.67 -4.21 7.57
N ALA A 26 3.56 -3.23 7.32
CA ALA A 26 3.42 -1.88 7.88
C ALA A 26 2.11 -1.22 7.45
N ILE A 27 1.68 -1.39 6.18
CA ILE A 27 0.38 -0.91 5.71
C ILE A 27 -0.78 -1.56 6.48
N ASN A 28 -0.73 -2.88 6.71
CA ASN A 28 -1.75 -3.57 7.48
C ASN A 28 -1.84 -3.00 8.91
N ASP A 29 -0.70 -2.77 9.56
CA ASP A 29 -0.64 -2.20 10.91
C ASP A 29 -1.22 -0.77 10.96
N MET A 30 -0.93 0.06 9.95
CA MET A 30 -1.50 1.41 9.83
C MET A 30 -3.03 1.37 9.65
N ILE A 31 -3.53 0.43 8.84
CA ILE A 31 -4.97 0.23 8.62
C ILE A 31 -5.64 -0.28 9.90
N TRP A 32 -5.05 -1.25 10.58
CA TRP A 32 -5.54 -1.78 11.87
C TRP A 32 -5.57 -0.70 12.95
N SER A 33 -4.58 0.19 12.95
CA SER A 33 -4.52 1.35 13.83
C SER A 33 -5.50 2.47 13.44
N GLN A 34 -6.35 2.24 12.43
CA GLN A 34 -7.38 3.16 11.96
C GLN A 34 -6.82 4.53 11.53
N MET A 35 -5.64 4.55 10.92
CA MET A 35 -5.05 5.79 10.40
C MET A 35 -5.94 6.38 9.30
N VAL A 36 -6.30 7.66 9.45
CA VAL A 36 -7.20 8.40 8.55
C VAL A 36 -6.44 9.43 7.70
N GLY A 37 -7.07 9.87 6.61
CA GLY A 37 -6.52 10.91 5.73
C GLY A 37 -5.41 10.44 4.79
N VAL A 38 -5.27 9.11 4.62
CA VAL A 38 -4.24 8.49 3.79
C VAL A 38 -4.89 7.48 2.84
N ASP A 39 -4.50 7.53 1.56
CA ASP A 39 -4.79 6.44 0.63
C ASP A 39 -3.69 5.39 0.70
N PHE A 40 -4.03 4.19 1.18
CA PHE A 40 -3.08 3.08 1.28
C PHE A 40 -2.98 2.28 -0.02
N ILE A 41 -1.75 1.99 -0.43
CA ILE A 41 -1.42 1.18 -1.60
C ILE A 41 -0.41 0.11 -1.17
N ALA A 42 -0.62 -1.14 -1.56
CA ALA A 42 0.36 -2.21 -1.40
C ALA A 42 0.89 -2.64 -2.77
N ALA A 43 2.20 -2.81 -2.89
CA ALA A 43 2.82 -3.39 -4.08
C ALA A 43 3.80 -4.50 -3.70
N ASN A 44 3.72 -5.63 -4.41
CA ASN A 44 4.60 -6.77 -4.14
C ASN A 44 4.75 -7.64 -5.40
N THR A 45 5.87 -8.32 -5.52
CA THR A 45 6.07 -9.38 -6.53
C THR A 45 5.36 -10.68 -6.16
N ASP A 46 5.10 -10.90 -4.88
CA ASP A 46 4.41 -12.08 -4.35
C ASP A 46 2.89 -11.83 -4.33
N ALA A 47 2.14 -12.65 -5.08
CA ALA A 47 0.69 -12.53 -5.21
C ALA A 47 -0.05 -12.91 -3.93
N MET A 48 0.42 -13.92 -3.21
CA MET A 48 -0.19 -14.38 -1.95
C MET A 48 -0.03 -13.31 -0.86
N SER A 49 1.12 -12.65 -0.82
CA SER A 49 1.36 -11.52 0.08
C SER A 49 0.43 -10.34 -0.20
N LEU A 50 0.15 -10.03 -1.48
CA LEU A 50 -0.80 -8.98 -1.86
C LEU A 50 -2.25 -9.34 -1.53
N GLU A 51 -2.65 -10.58 -1.79
CA GLU A 51 -3.99 -11.06 -1.51
C GLU A 51 -4.35 -10.84 -0.04
N ARG A 52 -3.43 -11.17 0.87
CA ARG A 52 -3.58 -11.00 2.33
C ARG A 52 -3.47 -9.56 2.83
N ASN A 53 -3.03 -8.62 1.99
CA ASN A 53 -2.89 -7.22 2.39
C ASN A 53 -4.26 -6.53 2.50
N LEU A 54 -4.39 -5.57 3.41
CA LEU A 54 -5.64 -4.85 3.69
C LEU A 54 -5.80 -3.56 2.87
N ALA A 55 -4.75 -3.12 2.15
CA ALA A 55 -4.81 -1.95 1.30
C ALA A 55 -5.93 -2.11 0.24
N PRO A 56 -6.73 -1.06 0.00
CA PRO A 56 -7.76 -1.08 -1.04
C PRO A 56 -7.17 -1.12 -2.44
N ILE A 57 -5.96 -0.58 -2.63
CA ILE A 57 -5.23 -0.61 -3.90
C ILE A 57 -4.06 -1.57 -3.77
N LYS A 58 -4.00 -2.55 -4.68
CA LYS A 58 -2.97 -3.61 -4.70
C LYS A 58 -2.34 -3.67 -6.10
N ILE A 59 -1.01 -3.68 -6.16
CA ILE A 59 -0.25 -3.69 -7.42
C ILE A 59 0.70 -4.89 -7.42
N GLN A 60 0.44 -5.87 -8.29
CA GLN A 60 1.38 -6.97 -8.48
C GLN A 60 2.52 -6.56 -9.40
N LEU A 61 3.75 -6.66 -8.89
CA LEU A 61 4.97 -6.28 -9.59
C LEU A 61 5.56 -7.48 -10.35
N GLY A 62 6.10 -7.24 -11.54
CA GLY A 62 6.92 -8.22 -12.25
C GLY A 62 6.21 -9.55 -12.55
N THR A 63 4.91 -9.53 -12.87
CA THR A 63 4.13 -10.75 -13.15
C THR A 63 4.77 -11.64 -14.22
N GLY A 64 5.36 -11.04 -15.26
CA GLY A 64 6.09 -11.77 -16.31
C GLY A 64 7.44 -12.36 -15.88
N VAL A 65 8.03 -11.90 -14.77
CA VAL A 65 9.35 -12.31 -14.28
C VAL A 65 9.21 -13.32 -13.14
N THR A 66 8.38 -13.00 -12.15
CA THR A 66 8.24 -13.78 -10.91
C THR A 66 7.06 -14.74 -10.95
N ARG A 67 6.12 -14.55 -11.90
CA ARG A 67 4.86 -15.31 -11.97
C ARG A 67 4.06 -15.28 -10.67
N GLY A 68 4.24 -14.23 -9.85
CA GLY A 68 3.58 -14.09 -8.55
C GLY A 68 4.21 -14.85 -7.39
N LEU A 69 5.40 -15.45 -7.59
CA LEU A 69 6.10 -16.22 -6.55
C LEU A 69 7.06 -15.38 -5.70
N GLY A 70 7.21 -14.09 -6.02
CA GLY A 70 8.14 -13.20 -5.34
C GLY A 70 9.54 -13.15 -5.95
N ALA A 71 10.32 -12.15 -5.52
CA ALA A 71 11.70 -11.93 -5.97
C ALA A 71 12.75 -12.81 -5.24
N GLY A 72 12.34 -13.61 -4.25
CA GLY A 72 13.25 -14.51 -3.52
C GLY A 72 14.37 -13.81 -2.75
N GLY A 73 14.18 -12.54 -2.38
CA GLY A 73 15.20 -11.73 -1.73
C GLY A 73 16.30 -11.21 -2.66
N ASN A 74 16.19 -11.44 -3.97
CA ASN A 74 17.13 -10.91 -4.96
C ASN A 74 16.71 -9.48 -5.40
N PRO A 75 17.50 -8.44 -5.09
CA PRO A 75 17.17 -7.07 -5.47
C PRO A 75 17.09 -6.85 -6.99
N GLU A 76 17.89 -7.56 -7.78
CA GLU A 76 17.88 -7.41 -9.25
C GLU A 76 16.58 -7.90 -9.88
N VAL A 77 15.92 -8.89 -9.25
CA VAL A 77 14.59 -9.36 -9.67
C VAL A 77 13.49 -8.38 -9.23
N GLY A 78 13.69 -7.67 -8.12
CA GLY A 78 12.72 -6.72 -7.57
C GLY A 78 12.82 -5.29 -8.11
N ARG A 79 13.86 -4.97 -8.89
CA ARG A 79 14.14 -3.63 -9.42
C ARG A 79 13.19 -3.21 -10.56
#